data_AF-A0A9W6RK03-F1
#
_entry.id   AF-A0A9W6RK03-F1
#
_cell.length_a   1.000
_cell.length_b   1.000
_cell.length_c   1.000
_cell.angle_alpha   90.00
_cell.angle_beta   90.00
_cell.angle_gamma   90.00
#
_symmetry.space_group_name_H-M   'P 1'
#
loop_
_entity.id
_entity.type
_entity.pdbx_description
1 polymer ?
#
loop_
_entity_poly.entity_id
_entity_poly.type
_entity_poly.pdbx_seq_one_letter_code
_entity_poly.pdbx_strand_id
1 'polypeptide(L)'
;MATLIVSGIDLTTASTPKKVGTLIAVAVVFGLINAFLKPIVKTLGCVFYILTLGLFALVVNGLLLWLASWSAGKMNLPFHVNGFWPAFWGAIVVGVVSWLLNLFVHDDKE
;
A
#
# COMPACT_ATOMS: atom_id res chain seq x y z
N MET A 1 17.31 -31.30 -21.00
CA MET A 1 16.45 -31.07 -22.18
C MET A 1 15.58 -29.80 -22.07
N ALA A 2 16.02 -28.78 -21.31
CA ALA A 2 15.36 -27.47 -21.25
C ALA A 2 16.20 -26.34 -21.90
N THR A 3 17.42 -26.66 -22.34
CA THR A 3 18.36 -25.74 -22.99
C THR A 3 18.20 -25.66 -24.52
N LEU A 4 17.24 -26.39 -25.09
CA LEU A 4 16.96 -26.41 -26.54
C LEU A 4 15.75 -25.55 -26.96
N ILE A 5 15.07 -24.87 -26.02
CA ILE A 5 13.79 -24.18 -26.28
C ILE A 5 13.89 -22.65 -26.41
N VAL A 6 15.05 -22.04 -26.14
CA VAL A 6 15.23 -20.59 -26.31
C VAL A 6 16.33 -20.32 -27.33
N SER A 7 15.99 -20.54 -28.60
CA SER A 7 16.73 -20.00 -29.74
C SER A 7 16.15 -18.63 -30.07
N GLY A 8 16.64 -17.60 -29.39
CA GLY A 8 16.22 -16.20 -29.59
C GLY A 8 17.31 -15.18 -29.29
N ILE A 9 18.57 -15.63 -29.21
CA ILE A 9 19.72 -14.74 -29.05
C ILE A 9 20.57 -14.90 -30.30
N ASP A 10 20.08 -14.33 -31.39
CA ASP A 10 20.90 -14.09 -32.57
C ASP A 10 21.85 -12.97 -32.21
N LEU A 11 23.11 -13.34 -32.02
CA LEU A 11 24.13 -12.40 -31.65
C LEU A 11 25.07 -12.27 -32.85
N THR A 12 24.72 -11.33 -33.70
CA THR A 12 25.42 -10.94 -34.92
C THR A 12 26.76 -10.29 -34.57
N THR A 13 27.71 -11.04 -33.99
CA THR A 13 29.12 -10.64 -33.91
C THR A 13 30.03 -11.81 -33.55
N ALA A 14 30.98 -12.06 -34.45
CA ALA A 14 31.89 -13.21 -34.49
C ALA A 14 33.03 -13.21 -33.43
N SER A 15 32.81 -12.75 -32.19
CA SER A 15 33.84 -12.84 -31.14
C SER A 15 33.27 -12.85 -29.71
N THR A 16 33.50 -13.98 -29.02
CA THR A 16 33.19 -14.27 -27.61
C THR A 16 33.45 -13.12 -26.61
N PRO A 17 34.55 -12.34 -26.69
CA PRO A 17 34.79 -11.25 -25.73
C PRO A 17 33.83 -10.06 -25.83
N LYS A 18 33.34 -9.71 -27.03
CA LYS A 18 32.41 -8.57 -27.20
C LYS A 18 31.01 -8.86 -26.65
N LYS A 19 30.56 -10.13 -26.75
CA LYS A 19 29.29 -10.61 -26.18
C LYS A 19 29.24 -10.46 -24.66
N VAL A 20 30.33 -10.85 -23.99
CA VAL A 20 30.45 -10.72 -22.53
C VAL A 20 30.44 -9.24 -22.11
N GLY A 21 31.16 -8.38 -22.84
CA GLY A 21 31.15 -6.93 -22.57
C GLY A 21 29.76 -6.30 -22.65
N THR A 22 28.99 -6.61 -23.71
CA THR A 22 27.63 -6.08 -23.87
C THR A 22 26.67 -6.59 -22.80
N LEU A 23 26.75 -7.87 -22.43
CA LEU A 23 25.90 -8.44 -21.38
C LEU A 23 26.17 -7.83 -20.01
N ILE A 24 27.45 -7.58 -19.68
CA ILE A 24 27.83 -6.90 -18.43
C ILE A 24 27.29 -5.47 -18.42
N ALA A 25 27.44 -4.73 -19.53
CA ALA A 25 26.93 -3.36 -19.63
C ALA A 25 25.41 -3.29 -19.42
N VAL A 26 24.66 -4.19 -20.08
CA VAL A 26 23.20 -4.29 -19.91
C VAL A 26 22.84 -4.69 -18.48
N ALA A 27 23.56 -5.65 -17.88
CA ALA A 27 23.32 -6.09 -16.51
C ALA A 27 23.55 -4.97 -15.48
N VAL A 28 24.56 -4.13 -15.67
CA VAL A 28 24.84 -2.97 -14.80
C VAL A 28 23.71 -1.93 -14.92
N VAL A 29 23.30 -1.58 -16.14
CA VAL A 29 22.21 -0.61 -16.35
C VAL A 29 20.90 -1.14 -15.76
N PHE A 30 20.57 -2.40 -16.03
CA PHE A 30 19.36 -3.03 -15.52
C PHE A 30 19.39 -3.17 -13.99
N GLY A 31 20.54 -3.50 -13.41
CA GLY A 31 20.77 -3.53 -11.97
C GLY A 31 20.56 -2.16 -11.34
N LEU A 32 21.07 -1.10 -11.97
CA LEU A 32 20.93 0.28 -11.49
C LEU A 32 19.45 0.72 -11.52
N ILE A 33 18.77 0.51 -12.65
CA ILE A 33 17.35 0.82 -12.78
C ILE A 33 16.54 0.07 -11.72
N ASN A 34 16.78 -1.23 -11.54
CA ASN A 34 16.02 -2.01 -10.57
C ASN A 34 16.34 -1.63 -9.11
N ALA A 35 17.57 -1.16 -8.83
CA ALA A 35 17.94 -0.66 -7.50
C ALA A 35 17.21 0.63 -7.14
N PHE A 36 16.90 1.51 -8.10
CA PHE A 36 16.20 2.78 -7.87
C PHE A 36 14.69 2.70 -8.08
N LEU A 37 14.23 2.04 -9.14
CA LEU A 37 12.81 2.00 -9.52
C LEU A 37 12.01 1.15 -8.54
N LYS A 38 12.57 0.01 -8.10
CA LYS A 38 11.90 -0.92 -7.20
C LYS A 38 11.56 -0.32 -5.83
N PRO A 39 12.47 0.40 -5.12
CA PRO A 39 12.10 1.06 -3.87
C PRO A 39 11.11 2.20 -4.08
N ILE A 40 11.23 3.00 -5.15
CA ILE A 40 10.31 4.11 -5.44
C ILE A 40 8.89 3.59 -5.63
N VAL A 41 8.71 2.58 -6.49
CA VAL A 41 7.40 1.98 -6.77
C VAL A 41 6.85 1.31 -5.52
N LYS A 42 7.68 0.66 -4.70
CA LYS A 42 7.24 0.04 -3.44
C LYS A 42 6.72 1.08 -2.44
N THR A 43 7.41 2.21 -2.29
CA THR A 43 7.01 3.29 -1.39
C THR A 43 5.70 3.94 -1.85
N LEU A 44 5.59 4.28 -3.13
CA LEU A 44 4.37 4.84 -3.70
C LEU A 44 3.19 3.85 -3.61
N GLY A 45 3.44 2.58 -3.91
CA GLY A 45 2.44 1.52 -3.79
C GLY A 45 1.93 1.38 -2.36
N CYS A 46 2.82 1.38 -1.36
CA CYS A 46 2.44 1.32 0.04
C CYS A 46 1.54 2.50 0.46
N VAL A 47 1.92 3.72 0.08
CA VAL A 47 1.10 4.92 0.36
C VAL A 47 -0.25 4.82 -0.33
N PHE A 48 -0.29 4.39 -1.59
CA PHE A 48 -1.54 4.22 -2.34
C PHE A 48 -2.43 3.14 -1.73
N TYR A 49 -1.86 2.03 -1.24
CA TYR A 49 -2.61 0.99 -0.52
C TYR A 49 -3.22 1.53 0.77
N ILE A 50 -2.46 2.27 1.58
CA ILE A 50 -2.99 2.89 2.80
C ILE A 50 -4.09 3.90 2.46
N LEU A 51 -3.89 4.69 1.40
CA LEU A 51 -4.86 5.70 0.97
C LEU A 51 -6.17 5.05 0.50
N THR A 52 -6.09 3.99 -0.31
CA THR A 52 -7.26 3.28 -0.83
C THR A 52 -8.00 2.49 0.25
N LEU A 53 -7.29 1.72 1.09
CA LEU A 53 -7.88 0.96 2.18
C LEU A 53 -8.44 1.89 3.28
N GLY A 54 -7.70 2.94 3.63
CA GLY A 54 -8.16 3.96 4.56
C GLY A 54 -9.41 4.65 4.04
N LEU A 55 -9.39 5.18 2.82
CA LEU A 55 -10.55 5.83 2.21
C LEU A 55 -11.77 4.91 2.16
N PHE A 56 -11.59 3.63 1.84
CA PHE A 56 -12.69 2.67 1.87
C PHE A 56 -13.24 2.44 3.28
N ALA A 57 -12.37 2.27 4.28
CA ALA A 57 -12.78 2.13 5.69
C ALA A 57 -13.56 3.35 6.18
N LEU A 58 -13.22 4.53 5.70
CA LEU A 58 -13.90 5.78 6.01
C LEU A 58 -15.29 5.85 5.37
N VAL A 59 -15.42 5.36 4.13
CA VAL A 59 -16.72 5.27 3.43
C VAL A 59 -17.64 4.32 4.19
N VAL A 60 -17.14 3.15 4.56
CA VAL A 60 -17.91 2.16 5.31
C VAL A 60 -18.31 2.68 6.70
N ASN A 61 -17.39 3.28 7.46
CA ASN A 61 -17.69 3.85 8.79
C ASN A 61 -18.66 5.03 8.71
N GLY A 62 -18.51 5.91 7.70
CA GLY A 62 -19.43 7.00 7.43
C GLY A 62 -20.84 6.49 7.09
N LEU A 63 -20.94 5.46 6.23
CA LEU A 63 -22.21 4.80 5.92
C LEU A 63 -22.84 4.18 7.16
N LEU A 64 -22.06 3.51 8.02
CA LEU A 64 -22.54 2.90 9.27
C LEU A 64 -23.11 3.94 10.22
N LEU A 65 -22.42 5.08 10.40
CA LEU A 65 -22.92 6.16 11.26
C LEU A 65 -24.15 6.84 10.67
N TRP A 66 -24.22 6.97 9.34
CA TRP A 66 -25.42 7.45 8.67
C TRP A 66 -26.60 6.49 8.86
N LEU A 67 -26.37 5.18 8.73
CA LEU A 67 -27.38 4.15 8.99
C LEU A 67 -27.83 4.16 10.47
N ALA A 68 -26.89 4.34 11.39
CA ALA A 68 -27.16 4.43 12.82
C ALA A 68 -27.99 5.69 13.13
N SER A 69 -27.66 6.85 12.53
CA SER A 69 -28.43 8.08 12.69
C SER A 69 -29.84 7.95 12.10
N TRP A 70 -30.00 7.29 10.95
CA TRP A 70 -31.31 6.99 10.37
C TRP A 70 -32.16 6.09 11.30
N SER A 71 -31.55 5.06 11.89
CA SER A 71 -32.22 4.18 12.85
C SER A 71 -32.56 4.91 14.17
N ALA A 72 -31.64 5.71 14.69
CA ALA A 72 -31.79 6.51 15.90
C ALA A 72 -32.85 7.61 15.76
N GLY A 73 -32.98 8.21 14.57
CA GLY A 73 -34.04 9.16 14.24
C GLY A 73 -35.43 8.54 14.32
N LYS A 74 -35.56 7.25 13.98
CA LYS A 74 -36.80 6.48 14.17
C LYS A 74 -37.14 6.24 15.66
N MET A 75 -36.13 6.31 16.54
CA MET A 75 -36.25 6.08 17.99
C MET A 75 -36.21 7.38 18.82
N ASN A 76 -36.22 8.56 18.19
CA ASN A 76 -36.22 9.87 18.86
C ASN A 76 -34.99 10.14 19.77
N LEU A 77 -33.82 9.60 19.39
CA LEU A 77 -32.56 9.82 20.11
C LEU A 77 -31.80 11.04 19.52
N PRO A 78 -31.20 11.93 20.34
CA PRO A 78 -30.45 13.09 19.88
C PRO A 78 -29.03 12.71 19.39
N PHE A 79 -28.93 11.73 18.50
CA PHE A 79 -27.66 11.28 17.92
C PHE A 79 -27.61 11.61 16.42
N HIS A 80 -26.95 12.72 16.10
CA HIS A 80 -26.74 13.16 14.72
C HIS A 80 -25.25 13.15 14.39
N VAL A 81 -24.85 12.27 13.47
CA VAL A 81 -23.52 12.33 12.87
C VAL A 81 -23.66 13.06 11.54
N ASN A 82 -23.17 14.31 11.48
CA ASN A 82 -23.27 15.16 10.31
C ASN A 82 -22.21 14.80 9.24
N GLY A 83 -22.49 13.73 8.49
CA GLY A 83 -21.74 13.39 7.27
C GLY A 83 -20.45 12.59 7.49
N PHE A 84 -19.73 12.41 6.39
CA PHE A 84 -18.55 11.55 6.28
C PHE A 84 -17.32 12.12 7.03
N TRP A 85 -17.14 13.44 7.03
CA TRP A 85 -15.95 14.07 7.63
C TRP A 85 -15.86 13.93 9.16
N PRO A 86 -16.96 14.08 9.94
CA PRO A 86 -16.91 13.79 11.38
C PRO A 86 -16.71 12.31 11.68
N ALA A 87 -17.29 11.41 10.88
CA ALA A 87 -17.06 9.96 10.97
C ALA A 87 -15.58 9.62 10.74
N PHE A 88 -14.96 10.28 9.75
CA PHE A 88 -13.56 10.11 9.39
C PHE A 88 -12.61 10.51 10.51
N TRP A 89 -12.78 11.72 11.01
CA TRP A 89 -11.95 12.23 12.10
C TRP A 89 -12.19 11.46 13.40
N GLY A 90 -13.44 11.05 13.67
CA GLY A 90 -13.76 10.20 14.82
C GLY A 90 -13.03 8.85 14.79
N ALA A 91 -13.04 8.16 13.64
CA ALA A 91 -12.35 6.88 13.48
C ALA A 91 -10.82 7.01 13.66
N ILE A 92 -10.22 8.08 13.10
CA ILE A 92 -8.79 8.36 13.28
C ILE A 92 -8.45 8.61 14.75
N VAL A 93 -9.22 9.46 15.44
CA VAL A 93 -8.97 9.79 16.85
C VAL A 93 -9.09 8.53 17.74
N VAL A 94 -10.12 7.70 17.53
CA VAL A 94 -10.29 6.45 18.28
C VAL A 94 -9.14 5.48 18.03
N GLY A 95 -8.68 5.37 16.77
CA GLY A 95 -7.53 4.55 16.40
C GLY A 95 -6.23 5.02 17.07
N VAL A 96 -5.97 6.34 17.04
CA VAL A 96 -4.81 6.94 17.68
C VAL A 96 -4.85 6.78 19.20
N VAL A 97 -5.99 7.02 19.84
CA VAL A 97 -6.15 6.85 21.28
C VAL A 97 -5.99 5.39 21.68
N SER A 98 -6.56 4.45 20.92
CA SER A 98 -6.40 3.00 21.20
C SER A 98 -4.95 2.56 21.03
N TRP A 99 -4.25 3.07 20.02
CA TRP A 99 -2.83 2.78 19.81
C TRP A 99 -1.96 3.36 20.93
N LEU A 100 -2.22 4.61 21.35
CA LEU A 100 -1.53 5.23 22.49
C LEU A 100 -1.80 4.48 23.78
N LEU A 101 -3.06 4.17 24.08
CA LEU A 101 -3.42 3.38 25.25
C LEU A 101 -2.75 2.02 25.22
N ASN A 102 -2.70 1.36 24.06
CA ASN A 102 -2.04 0.06 23.96
C ASN A 102 -0.53 0.17 24.17
N LEU A 103 0.13 1.25 23.72
CA LEU A 103 1.54 1.52 24.04
C LEU A 103 1.76 1.74 25.54
N PHE A 104 0.96 2.59 26.17
CA PHE A 104 1.11 2.89 27.61
C PHE A 104 0.72 1.69 28.49
N VAL A 105 -0.24 0.87 28.07
CA VAL A 105 -0.69 -0.32 28.82
C VAL A 105 0.23 -1.53 28.59
N HIS A 106 0.94 -1.59 27.45
CA HIS A 106 1.96 -2.63 27.22
C HIS A 106 3.30 -2.35 27.91
N ASP A 107 3.53 -1.15 28.44
CA ASP A 107 4.81 -0.81 29.10
C ASP A 107 4.93 -1.38 30.54
N ASP A 108 3.89 -2.02 31.07
CA ASP A 108 3.92 -2.65 32.41
C ASP A 108 4.20 -4.17 32.38
N LYS A 109 4.44 -4.77 31.21
CA LYS A 109 4.73 -6.20 31.09
C LYS A 109 5.76 -6.48 30.00
N GLU A 110 7.04 -6.33 30.34
CA GLU A 110 8.10 -7.37 30.29
C GLU A 110 9.50 -6.74 30.37
#